data_AF-A0A444XAL0-F1
#
_entry.id   AF-A0A444XAL0-F1
#
_cell.length_a   1.000
_cell.length_b   1.000
_cell.length_c   1.000
_cell.angle_alpha   90.00
_cell.angle_beta   90.00
_cell.angle_gamma   90.00
#
_symmetry.space_group_name_H-M   'P 1'
#
loop_
_entity.id
_entity.type
_entity.pdbx_description
1 polymer ?
#
loop_
_entity_poly.entity_id
_entity_poly.type
_entity_poly.pdbx_seq_one_letter_code
_entity_poly.pdbx_strand_id
1 'polypeptide(L)'
;MVFLPLPLNGWSFDYYLSNKVIYGLLPKLKQLRVLSLSHYKNISELQDSIGALKHLRHLDLSGTNIKRLPSVVCKLYNLQSLLLSDCNSSFALPPVGQLHNLKELIIFDIISMKTVGPEFYGS
;
A
#
# COMPACT_ATOMS: atom_id res chain seq x y z
N MET A 1 1.61 0.41 17.66
CA MET A 1 2.91 -0.06 17.16
C MET A 1 3.04 0.36 15.70
N VAL A 2 4.17 0.97 15.35
CA VAL A 2 4.54 1.32 13.97
C VAL A 2 5.45 0.20 13.46
N PHE A 3 5.24 -0.30 12.26
CA PHE A 3 6.18 -1.22 11.61
C PHE A 3 6.79 -0.50 10.41
N LEU A 4 8.05 -0.11 10.58
CA LEU A 4 8.92 0.34 9.51
C LEU A 4 9.91 -0.80 9.28
N PRO A 5 9.77 -1.62 8.22
CA PRO A 5 10.80 -2.58 7.89
C PRO A 5 12.07 -1.79 7.58
N LEU A 6 13.08 -1.90 8.46
CA LEU A 6 14.36 -1.24 8.28
C LEU A 6 15.11 -1.90 7.12
N PRO A 7 15.71 -1.11 6.21
CA PRO A 7 16.46 -1.67 5.10
C PRO A 7 17.72 -2.39 5.60
N LEU A 8 17.97 -3.59 5.09
CA LEU A 8 19.08 -4.46 5.53
C LEU A 8 20.43 -4.14 4.84
N ASN A 9 20.50 -3.12 3.97
CA ASN A 9 21.62 -2.97 3.05
C ASN A 9 21.98 -1.49 2.87
N GLY A 10 23.16 -1.09 3.34
CA GLY A 10 23.77 0.17 2.92
C GLY A 10 24.26 0.06 1.49
N TRP A 11 24.05 1.12 0.69
CA TRP A 11 24.71 1.38 -0.60
C TRP A 11 24.15 0.71 -1.87
N SER A 12 22.92 0.19 -1.85
CA SER A 12 22.17 -0.12 -3.09
C SER A 12 20.76 0.46 -3.01
N PHE A 13 20.37 1.26 -4.00
CA PHE A 13 19.08 1.98 -4.10
C PHE A 13 17.86 1.06 -4.35
N ASP A 14 18.01 -0.24 -4.11
CA ASP A 14 16.98 -1.26 -4.32
C ASP A 14 16.75 -2.03 -3.00
N TYR A 15 15.84 -1.53 -2.18
CA TYR A 15 15.48 -2.20 -0.94
C TYR A 15 14.73 -3.51 -1.24
N TYR A 16 15.13 -4.58 -0.57
CA TYR A 16 14.53 -5.90 -0.72
C TYR A 16 13.82 -6.32 0.57
N LEU A 17 12.50 -6.54 0.50
CA LEU A 17 11.71 -7.12 1.59
C LEU A 17 11.31 -8.54 1.23
N SER A 18 11.74 -9.51 2.03
CA SER A 18 11.41 -10.91 1.79
C SER A 18 9.89 -11.15 1.82
N ASN A 19 9.40 -11.93 0.86
CA ASN A 19 8.03 -12.44 0.81
C ASN A 19 7.61 -13.14 2.12
N LYS A 20 8.55 -13.73 2.87
CA LYS A 20 8.26 -14.31 4.19
C LYS A 20 7.78 -13.26 5.20
N VAL A 21 8.32 -12.04 5.14
CA VAL A 21 7.86 -10.93 5.99
C VAL A 21 6.48 -10.47 5.53
N ILE A 22 6.33 -10.21 4.23
CA ILE A 22 5.08 -9.66 3.67
C ILE A 22 3.91 -10.63 3.86
N TYR A 23 4.08 -11.89 3.49
CA TYR A 23 2.99 -12.88 3.48
C TYR A 23 2.91 -13.69 4.78
N GLY A 24 4.03 -13.84 5.50
CA GLY A 24 4.07 -14.64 6.72
C GLY A 24 3.91 -13.83 8.02
N LEU A 25 4.56 -12.66 8.10
CA LEU A 25 4.59 -11.87 9.33
C LEU A 25 3.52 -10.78 9.37
N LEU A 26 3.36 -9.99 8.30
CA LEU A 26 2.40 -8.87 8.30
C LEU A 26 1.00 -9.28 8.75
N PRO A 27 0.39 -10.39 8.28
CA PRO A 27 -0.97 -10.74 8.69
C PRO A 27 -1.11 -11.06 10.19
N LYS A 28 -0.01 -11.37 10.87
CA LYS A 28 0.04 -11.64 12.32
C LYS A 28 0.08 -10.36 13.14
N LEU A 29 0.49 -9.23 12.56
CA LEU A 29 0.58 -7.92 13.22
C LEU A 29 -0.79 -7.23 13.31
N LYS A 30 -1.79 -7.89 13.89
CA LYS A 30 -3.20 -7.42 13.87
C LYS A 30 -3.41 -6.05 14.51
N GLN A 31 -2.52 -5.64 15.41
CA GLN A 31 -2.55 -4.34 16.10
C GLN A 31 -1.79 -3.23 15.36
N LEU A 32 -1.32 -3.51 14.14
CA LEU A 32 -0.56 -2.55 13.36
C LEU A 32 -1.45 -1.39 12.93
N ARG A 33 -0.96 -0.16 13.15
CA ARG A 33 -1.65 1.09 12.77
C ARG A 33 -0.97 1.81 11.62
N VAL A 34 0.33 1.59 11.43
CA VAL A 34 1.13 2.23 10.39
C VAL A 34 1.96 1.15 9.73
N LEU A 35 1.85 1.06 8.41
CA LEU A 35 2.65 0.20 7.55
C LEU A 35 3.23 1.05 6.43
N SER A 36 4.56 1.23 6.42
CA SER A 36 5.25 1.76 5.25
C SER A 36 6.08 0.64 4.62
N LEU A 37 5.88 0.44 3.33
CA LEU A 37 6.68 -0.43 2.48
C LEU A 37 7.38 0.40 1.40
N SER A 38 7.60 1.68 1.68
CA SER A 38 8.14 2.63 0.73
C SER A 38 9.53 2.21 0.24
N HIS A 39 9.78 2.45 -1.05
CA HIS A 39 11.01 2.16 -1.79
C HIS A 39 11.41 0.68 -1.91
N TYR A 40 10.61 -0.27 -1.42
CA TYR A 40 10.82 -1.69 -1.65
C TYR A 40 10.41 -2.08 -3.06
N LYS A 41 11.31 -1.87 -4.03
CA LYS A 41 11.05 -2.09 -5.47
C LYS A 41 10.69 -3.54 -5.83
N ASN A 42 11.00 -4.50 -4.98
CA ASN A 42 10.62 -5.89 -5.21
C ASN A 42 9.12 -6.16 -4.95
N ILE A 43 8.39 -5.20 -4.38
CA ILE A 43 6.96 -5.32 -4.11
C ILE A 43 6.20 -4.91 -5.36
N SER A 44 5.68 -5.91 -6.08
CA SER A 44 4.84 -5.73 -7.27
C SER A 44 3.36 -6.05 -7.01
N GLU A 45 3.07 -6.73 -5.91
CA GLU A 45 1.72 -7.13 -5.48
C GLU A 45 1.61 -7.19 -3.95
N LEU A 46 0.40 -6.90 -3.46
CA LEU A 46 -0.02 -7.18 -2.08
C LEU A 46 -1.06 -8.29 -2.09
N GLN A 47 -0.91 -9.26 -1.18
CA GLN A 47 -1.89 -10.34 -1.02
C GLN A 47 -3.09 -9.87 -0.18
N ASP A 48 -4.23 -10.54 -0.37
CA ASP A 48 -5.47 -10.31 0.36
C ASP A 48 -5.31 -10.44 1.89
N SER A 49 -4.25 -11.11 2.35
CA SER A 49 -3.89 -11.20 3.76
C SER A 49 -3.65 -9.84 4.43
N ILE A 50 -3.37 -8.77 3.66
CA ILE A 50 -3.31 -7.39 4.18
C ILE A 50 -4.63 -6.97 4.85
N GLY A 51 -5.76 -7.56 4.45
CA GLY A 51 -7.06 -7.34 5.08
C GLY A 51 -7.14 -7.78 6.55
N ALA A 52 -6.17 -8.56 7.04
CA ALA A 52 -6.06 -8.90 8.46
C ALA A 52 -5.69 -7.70 9.35
N LEU A 53 -5.12 -6.64 8.78
CA LEU A 53 -4.67 -5.44 9.48
C LEU A 53 -5.82 -4.46 9.76
N LYS A 54 -6.86 -4.92 10.46
CA LYS A 54 -8.10 -4.15 10.69
C LYS A 54 -7.91 -2.81 11.42
N HIS A 55 -6.81 -2.65 12.14
CA HIS A 55 -6.47 -1.41 12.86
C HIS A 55 -5.55 -0.46 12.08
N LEU A 56 -5.21 -0.81 10.83
CA LEU A 56 -4.34 0.01 9.99
C LEU A 56 -4.99 1.37 9.71
N ARG A 57 -4.21 2.44 9.89
CA ARG A 57 -4.60 3.83 9.69
C ARG A 57 -3.77 4.51 8.61
N HIS A 58 -2.53 4.09 8.44
CA HIS A 58 -1.64 4.66 7.43
C HIS A 58 -0.98 3.54 6.64
N LEU A 59 -1.09 3.61 5.31
CA LEU A 59 -0.46 2.71 4.37
C LEU A 59 0.34 3.53 3.36
N ASP A 60 1.65 3.28 3.28
CA ASP A 60 2.54 3.92 2.34
C ASP A 60 3.24 2.87 1.48
N LEU A 61 3.07 2.98 0.17
CA LEU A 61 3.59 2.08 -0.86
C LEU A 61 4.41 2.85 -1.90
N SER A 62 4.85 4.06 -1.56
CA SER A 62 5.55 4.93 -2.49
C SER A 62 6.88 4.32 -2.95
N GLY A 63 7.30 4.55 -4.19
CA GLY A 63 8.55 4.01 -4.73
C GLY A 63 8.59 2.48 -4.85
N THR A 64 7.42 1.80 -4.82
CA THR A 64 7.32 0.35 -5.06
C THR A 64 6.90 0.06 -6.50
N ASN A 65 7.14 -1.15 -6.99
CA ASN A 65 6.68 -1.58 -8.31
C ASN A 65 5.23 -2.12 -8.30
N ILE A 66 4.43 -1.73 -7.31
CA ILE A 66 3.07 -2.24 -7.15
C ILE A 66 2.22 -1.89 -8.38
N LYS A 67 1.50 -2.87 -8.91
CA LYS A 67 0.64 -2.69 -10.11
C LYS A 67 -0.84 -2.52 -9.78
N ARG A 68 -1.26 -3.02 -8.62
CA ARG A 68 -2.65 -2.95 -8.14
C ARG A 68 -2.69 -3.15 -6.64
N LEU A 69 -3.69 -2.56 -6.00
CA LEU A 69 -4.08 -2.91 -4.64
C LEU A 69 -5.14 -4.01 -4.68
N PRO A 70 -5.08 -5.00 -3.77
CA PRO A 70 -6.14 -5.99 -3.67
C PRO A 70 -7.43 -5.32 -3.14
N SER A 71 -8.59 -5.82 -3.58
CA SER A 71 -9.90 -5.22 -3.25
C SER A 71 -10.19 -5.19 -1.74
N VAL A 72 -9.53 -6.04 -0.95
CA VAL A 72 -9.62 -6.03 0.51
C VAL A 72 -9.08 -4.73 1.13
N VAL A 73 -8.24 -3.95 0.43
CA VAL A 73 -7.78 -2.64 0.92
C VAL A 73 -8.97 -1.70 1.08
N CYS A 74 -9.96 -1.76 0.18
CA CYS A 74 -11.22 -1.00 0.29
C CYS A 74 -12.07 -1.40 1.52
N LYS A 75 -11.73 -2.51 2.19
CA LYS A 75 -12.39 -2.98 3.42
C LYS A 75 -11.61 -2.64 4.69
N LEU A 76 -10.48 -1.92 4.58
CA LEU A 76 -9.73 -1.42 5.74
C LEU A 76 -10.42 -0.17 6.30
N TYR A 77 -11.53 -0.38 7.01
CA TYR A 77 -12.39 0.71 7.50
C TYR A 77 -11.69 1.76 8.37
N ASN A 78 -10.57 1.43 9.01
CA ASN A 78 -9.81 2.37 9.84
C ASN A 78 -8.74 3.15 9.08
N LEU A 79 -8.56 2.90 7.77
CA LEU A 79 -7.52 3.54 6.97
C LEU A 79 -7.84 5.03 6.79
N GLN A 80 -6.86 5.88 7.09
CA GLN A 80 -6.95 7.34 7.12
C GLN A 80 -6.01 8.01 6.12
N SER A 81 -4.82 7.47 5.92
CA SER A 81 -3.90 7.92 4.87
C SER A 81 -3.47 6.76 3.97
N LEU A 82 -3.50 6.99 2.66
CA LEU A 82 -2.94 6.12 1.64
C LEU A 82 -1.98 6.92 0.76
N LEU A 83 -0.71 6.51 0.71
CA LEU A 83 0.33 7.15 -0.08
C LEU A 83 0.79 6.22 -1.21
N LEU A 84 0.69 6.71 -2.44
CA LEU A 84 1.01 6.03 -3.68
C LEU A 84 1.78 7.00 -4.59
N SER A 85 3.03 7.28 -4.25
CA SER A 85 3.92 8.11 -5.08
C SER A 85 4.96 7.26 -5.81
N ASP A 86 5.34 7.61 -7.04
CA ASP A 86 6.39 6.91 -7.79
C ASP A 86 6.16 5.38 -7.83
N CYS A 87 4.91 4.98 -8.01
CA CYS A 87 4.51 3.59 -8.18
C CYS A 87 4.62 3.18 -9.65
N ASN A 88 4.46 1.89 -9.95
CA ASN A 88 4.54 1.40 -11.33
C ASN A 88 3.62 2.20 -12.26
N SER A 89 4.10 2.55 -13.46
CA SER A 89 3.34 3.36 -14.43
C SER A 89 1.98 2.73 -14.77
N SER A 90 1.89 1.40 -14.86
CA SER A 90 0.63 0.68 -15.11
C SER A 90 -0.30 0.53 -13.90
N PHE A 91 -0.05 1.26 -12.80
CA PHE A 91 -0.85 1.13 -11.58
C PHE A 91 -2.31 1.55 -11.79
N ALA A 92 -3.22 0.66 -11.40
CA ALA A 92 -4.65 0.92 -11.37
C ALA A 92 -5.14 1.05 -9.91
N LEU A 93 -5.84 2.15 -9.63
CA LEU A 93 -6.42 2.42 -8.32
C LEU A 93 -7.70 1.58 -8.13
N PRO A 94 -7.89 0.91 -6.98
CA PRO A 94 -9.19 0.31 -6.64
C PRO A 94 -10.19 1.41 -6.22
N PRO A 95 -11.47 1.09 -5.90
CA PRO A 95 -12.47 2.04 -5.40
C PRO A 95 -12.17 2.52 -3.99
N VAL A 96 -11.10 3.27 -3.84
CA VAL A 96 -10.65 3.88 -2.58
C VAL A 96 -11.60 4.97 -2.10
N GLY A 97 -12.47 5.51 -2.97
CA GLY A 97 -13.57 6.40 -2.59
C GLY A 97 -14.60 5.74 -1.67
N GLN A 98 -14.63 4.40 -1.58
CA GLN A 98 -15.46 3.67 -0.61
C GLN A 98 -14.83 3.62 0.81
N LEU A 99 -13.62 4.16 0.99
CA LEU A 99 -12.96 4.22 2.30
C LEU A 99 -13.51 5.39 3.13
N HIS A 100 -14.50 5.08 3.95
CA HIS A 100 -15.26 6.04 4.76
C HIS A 100 -14.42 6.92 5.70
N ASN A 101 -13.28 6.42 6.17
CA ASN A 101 -12.40 7.14 7.10
C ASN A 101 -11.14 7.71 6.43
N LEU A 102 -11.01 7.59 5.11
CA LEU A 102 -9.87 8.12 4.38
C LEU A 102 -9.93 9.65 4.41
N LYS A 103 -8.87 10.27 4.93
CA LYS A 103 -8.72 11.72 5.05
C LYS A 103 -7.70 12.26 4.06
N GLU A 104 -6.75 11.41 3.70
CA GLU A 104 -5.61 11.78 2.89
C GLU A 104 -5.32 10.67 1.88
N LEU A 105 -5.34 11.06 0.61
CA LEU A 105 -4.93 10.22 -0.49
C LEU A 105 -3.91 11.01 -1.29
N ILE A 106 -2.66 10.55 -1.27
CA ILE A 106 -1.58 11.17 -2.04
C ILE A 106 -1.23 10.23 -3.18
N ILE A 107 -1.41 10.73 -4.39
CA ILE A 107 -1.06 10.05 -5.65
C ILE A 107 -0.20 11.03 -6.43
N PHE A 108 1.05 10.67 -6.70
CA PHE A 108 1.99 11.55 -7.41
C PHE A 108 2.94 10.73 -8.27
N ASP A 109 3.34 11.24 -9.44
CA ASP A 109 4.23 10.57 -10.38
C ASP A 109 3.85 9.12 -10.75
N ILE A 110 2.57 8.76 -10.62
CA ILE A 110 2.03 7.60 -11.32
C ILE A 110 1.78 8.04 -12.76
N ILE A 111 2.82 7.93 -13.60
CA ILE A 111 2.87 8.39 -15.01
C ILE A 111 1.65 7.88 -15.84
N SER A 112 0.98 6.84 -15.34
CA SER A 112 -0.28 6.21 -15.76
C SER A 112 -1.60 6.97 -15.59
N MET A 113 -1.77 7.68 -14.47
CA MET A 113 -3.09 8.13 -14.01
C MET A 113 -3.52 9.38 -14.76
N LYS A 114 -4.21 9.18 -15.89
CA LYS A 114 -4.80 10.26 -16.70
C LYS A 114 -6.11 10.80 -16.14
N THR A 115 -6.84 10.01 -15.34
CA THR A 115 -8.16 10.39 -14.79
C THR A 115 -8.45 9.62 -13.51
N VAL A 116 -9.11 10.28 -12.54
CA VAL A 116 -9.83 9.61 -11.45
C VAL A 116 -11.20 9.24 -12.01
N GLY A 117 -11.37 8.01 -12.50
CA GLY A 117 -12.61 7.55 -13.12
C GLY A 117 -13.60 6.89 -12.15
N PRO A 118 -14.68 6.26 -12.66
CA PRO A 118 -15.68 5.54 -11.86
C PRO A 118 -15.08 4.48 -10.93
N GLU A 119 -13.91 3.94 -11.30
CA GLU A 119 -13.12 3.03 -10.48
C GLU A 119 -12.73 3.60 -9.12
N PHE A 120 -12.75 4.92 -8.93
CA PHE A 120 -12.51 5.58 -7.64
C PHE A 120 -13.72 5.49 -6.70
N TYR A 121 -14.92 5.72 -7.22
CA TYR A 121 -16.16 5.76 -6.45
C TYR A 121 -16.75 4.35 -6.23
N GLY A 122 -16.41 3.42 -7.11
CA GLY A 122 -17.07 2.11 -7.21
C GLY A 122 -18.46 2.24 -7.82
N SER A 123 -18.98 1.14 -8.34
CA SER A 123 -20.36 1.01 -8.83
C SER A 123 -21.37 0.97 -7.68
#